data_AF-A0AAV9SCY8-F1
#
_entry.id   AF-A0AAV9SCY8-F1
#
_cell.length_a   1.000
_cell.length_b   1.000
_cell.length_c   1.000
_cell.angle_alpha   90.00
_cell.angle_beta   90.00
_cell.angle_gamma   90.00
#
_symmetry.space_group_name_H-M   'P 1'
#
loop_
_entity.id
_entity.type
_entity.pdbx_description
1 polymer ?
#
loop_
_entity_poly.entity_id
_entity_poly.type
_entity_poly.pdbx_seq_one_letter_code
_entity_poly.pdbx_strand_id
1 'polypeptide(L)'
;MSEKSTARCLMCSKSYLNLSRHLKSVHKMQNLTERGIIVKWATGHINIRTCPCPVPGCTYKPGHHLDRHVLQTHTELSAEMRAEVMSLARTLKAIQLLAELRASMSNPPMVSNFDQQDTKLDVMAGQAEEQAGPSSQQETCCSVQCMDILKGYKKEMDRLVQSKMELEDRLAELQHSLSILKRLVASLKRQLSEGSHA
;
A
#
# COMPACT_ATOMS: atom_id res chain seq x y z
N MET A 1 -28.79 25.19 -3.94
CA MET A 1 -29.26 23.78 -4.01
C MET A 1 -28.17 22.91 -3.39
N SER A 2 -28.31 22.45 -2.15
CA SER A 2 -27.29 21.59 -1.50
C SER A 2 -27.44 20.16 -2.01
N GLU A 3 -26.53 19.71 -2.86
CA GLU A 3 -26.36 18.30 -3.17
C GLU A 3 -26.07 17.55 -1.87
N LYS A 4 -26.96 16.62 -1.51
CA LYS A 4 -26.77 15.79 -0.32
C LYS A 4 -25.71 14.74 -0.65
N SER A 5 -24.46 15.01 -0.28
CA SER A 5 -23.36 14.06 -0.47
C SER A 5 -23.66 12.76 0.29
N THR A 6 -23.62 11.63 -0.42
CA THR A 6 -23.70 10.29 0.19
C THR A 6 -22.30 9.82 0.57
N ALA A 7 -22.21 8.98 1.60
CA ALA A 7 -20.95 8.36 2.03
C ALA A 7 -21.08 6.83 2.02
N ARG A 8 -20.03 6.15 1.56
CA ARG A 8 -19.97 4.68 1.48
C ARG A 8 -19.63 4.09 2.85
N CYS A 9 -20.41 3.13 3.32
CA CYS A 9 -20.09 2.38 4.53
C CYS A 9 -18.94 1.40 4.25
N LEU A 10 -17.91 1.42 5.09
CA LEU A 10 -16.74 0.55 4.95
C LEU A 10 -17.00 -0.91 5.39
N MET A 11 -18.08 -1.15 6.14
CA MET A 11 -18.44 -2.50 6.60
C MET A 11 -19.36 -3.24 5.61
N CYS A 12 -20.29 -2.54 4.96
CA CYS A 12 -21.25 -3.17 4.03
C CYS A 12 -21.19 -2.62 2.60
N SER A 13 -20.27 -1.70 2.30
CA SER A 13 -20.03 -1.16 0.96
C SER A 13 -21.21 -0.41 0.30
N LYS A 14 -22.26 -0.09 1.06
CA LYS A 14 -23.45 0.65 0.58
C LYS A 14 -23.34 2.15 0.89
N SER A 15 -23.90 2.99 0.02
CA SER A 15 -23.92 4.44 0.19
C SER A 15 -25.13 4.92 0.98
N TYR A 16 -24.90 5.85 1.91
CA TYR A 16 -25.94 6.39 2.78
C TYR A 16 -25.84 7.91 2.88
N LEU A 17 -26.99 8.59 2.91
CA LEU A 17 -27.09 10.02 3.21
C LEU A 17 -26.69 10.34 4.66
N ASN A 18 -26.98 9.41 5.59
CA ASN A 18 -26.62 9.54 6.99
C ASN A 18 -25.87 8.28 7.45
N LEU A 19 -24.57 8.26 7.15
CA LEU A 19 -23.69 7.15 7.50
C LEU A 19 -23.60 6.93 9.02
N SER A 20 -23.59 8.01 9.82
CA SER A 20 -23.56 7.90 11.28
C SER A 20 -24.77 7.17 11.85
N ARG A 21 -25.98 7.49 11.37
CA ARG A 21 -27.20 6.77 11.77
C ARG A 21 -27.14 5.30 11.36
N HIS A 22 -26.70 5.03 10.13
CA HIS A 22 -26.54 3.66 9.62
C HIS A 22 -25.58 2.83 10.48
N LEU A 23 -24.40 3.36 10.80
CA LEU A 23 -23.41 2.67 11.65
C LEU A 23 -23.97 2.36 13.05
N LYS A 24 -24.76 3.28 13.63
CA LYS A 24 -25.41 3.06 14.93
C LYS A 24 -26.50 1.98 14.85
N SER A 25 -27.39 2.03 13.86
CA SER A 25 -28.59 1.19 13.84
C SER A 25 -28.33 -0.21 13.28
N VAL A 26 -27.53 -0.30 12.21
CA VAL A 26 -27.24 -1.54 11.48
C VAL A 26 -26.03 -2.24 12.06
N HIS A 27 -24.90 -1.52 12.18
CA HIS A 27 -23.64 -2.09 12.67
C HIS A 27 -23.46 -1.99 14.20
N LYS A 28 -24.47 -1.49 14.92
CA LYS A 28 -24.49 -1.38 16.39
C LYS A 28 -23.28 -0.63 16.98
N MET A 29 -22.71 0.29 16.23
CA MET A 29 -21.56 1.10 16.65
C MET A 29 -21.96 2.15 17.67
N GLN A 30 -21.87 1.79 18.95
CA GLN A 30 -22.23 2.66 20.07
C GLN A 30 -21.14 3.68 20.39
N ASN A 31 -19.87 3.31 20.18
CA ASN A 31 -18.74 4.20 20.43
C ASN A 31 -18.79 5.41 19.48
N LEU A 32 -18.93 6.61 20.06
CA LEU A 32 -19.07 7.86 19.32
C LEU A 32 -17.78 8.26 18.61
N THR A 33 -16.64 7.99 19.23
CA THR A 33 -15.31 8.33 18.71
C THR A 33 -14.98 7.44 17.51
N GLU A 34 -15.17 6.13 17.64
CA GLU A 34 -15.04 5.16 16.55
C GLU A 34 -15.91 5.55 15.36
N ARG A 35 -17.19 5.82 15.61
CA ARG A 35 -18.14 6.23 14.58
C ARG A 35 -17.73 7.54 13.91
N GLY A 36 -17.22 8.49 14.68
CA GLY A 36 -16.69 9.75 14.17
C GLY A 36 -15.48 9.55 13.25
N ILE A 37 -14.57 8.65 13.61
CA ILE A 37 -13.39 8.30 12.79
C ILE A 37 -13.85 7.68 11.47
N ILE A 38 -14.74 6.68 11.49
CA ILE A 38 -15.20 5.98 10.29
C ILE A 38 -15.98 6.90 9.35
N VAL A 39 -16.82 7.78 9.89
CA VAL A 39 -17.53 8.76 9.07
C VAL A 39 -16.55 9.70 8.37
N LYS A 40 -15.57 10.24 9.09
CA LYS A 40 -14.55 11.11 8.50
C LYS A 40 -13.70 10.37 7.46
N TRP A 41 -13.40 9.09 7.70
CA TRP A 41 -12.68 8.24 6.75
C TRP A 41 -13.47 8.07 5.46
N ALA A 42 -14.74 7.65 5.57
CA ALA A 42 -15.61 7.42 4.43
C ALA A 42 -15.91 8.67 3.58
N THR A 43 -15.87 9.86 4.19
CA THR A 43 -16.07 11.14 3.48
C THR A 43 -14.76 11.80 3.04
N GLY A 44 -13.59 11.20 3.33
CA GLY A 44 -12.28 11.79 3.00
C GLY A 44 -11.90 13.03 3.82
N HIS A 45 -12.55 13.27 4.96
CA HIS A 45 -12.34 14.44 5.83
C HIS A 45 -11.40 14.14 7.02
N ILE A 46 -10.57 13.10 6.93
CA ILE A 46 -9.52 12.87 7.91
C ILE A 46 -8.41 13.90 7.73
N ASN A 47 -7.98 14.50 8.84
CA ASN A 47 -6.88 15.44 8.86
C ASN A 47 -5.54 14.69 8.72
N ILE A 48 -4.85 14.93 7.61
CA ILE A 48 -3.57 14.30 7.26
C ILE A 48 -2.39 15.27 7.26
N ARG A 49 -2.58 16.52 7.73
CA ARG A 49 -1.53 17.56 7.67
C ARG A 49 -0.24 17.11 8.34
N THR A 50 -0.34 16.46 9.49
CA THR A 50 0.81 15.99 10.27
C THR A 50 1.14 14.51 10.02
N CYS A 51 0.68 13.94 8.90
CA CYS A 51 1.02 12.57 8.54
C CYS A 51 2.33 12.53 7.74
N PRO A 52 3.11 11.45 7.87
CA PRO A 52 4.23 11.20 6.97
C PRO A 52 3.74 11.02 5.53
N CYS A 53 4.62 11.28 4.56
CA CYS A 53 4.29 11.01 3.17
C CYS A 53 4.29 9.49 2.93
N PRO A 54 3.23 8.92 2.33
CA PRO A 54 3.18 7.48 2.07
C PRO A 54 3.94 7.07 0.80
N VAL A 55 4.57 8.01 0.08
CA VAL A 55 5.40 7.70 -1.08
C VAL A 55 6.69 7.00 -0.62
N PRO A 56 7.02 5.81 -1.13
CA PRO A 56 8.23 5.08 -0.73
C PRO A 56 9.50 5.88 -0.98
N GLY A 57 10.41 5.89 0.01
CA GLY A 57 11.67 6.62 -0.07
C GLY A 57 11.55 8.14 0.12
N CYS A 58 10.34 8.67 0.31
CA CYS A 58 10.17 10.09 0.63
C CYS A 58 10.53 10.35 2.10
N THR A 59 11.50 11.23 2.33
CA THR A 59 12.00 11.58 3.68
C THR A 59 11.24 12.77 4.30
N TYR A 60 10.04 13.03 3.81
CA TYR A 60 9.19 14.12 4.31
C TYR A 60 8.94 14.01 5.81
N LYS A 61 9.37 15.03 6.56
CA LYS A 61 9.11 15.13 7.99
C LYS A 61 7.72 15.70 8.23
N PRO A 62 6.88 15.04 9.07
CA PRO A 62 5.56 15.56 9.38
C PRO A 62 5.65 16.93 10.08
N GLY A 63 4.84 17.90 9.66
CA GLY A 63 4.80 19.24 10.26
C GLY A 63 4.47 20.36 9.29
N HIS A 64 4.76 20.18 8.00
CA HIS A 64 4.26 21.04 6.93
C HIS A 64 2.94 20.46 6.38
N HIS A 65 2.24 21.15 5.48
CA HIS A 65 0.99 20.59 4.92
C HIS A 65 1.31 19.43 3.95
N LEU A 66 0.96 18.19 4.32
CA LEU A 66 1.15 17.01 3.44
C LEU A 66 0.56 17.21 2.05
N ASP A 67 -0.65 17.77 1.96
CA ASP A 67 -1.34 18.07 0.69
C ASP A 67 -0.48 18.92 -0.24
N ARG A 68 0.15 19.96 0.31
CA ARG A 68 1.02 20.86 -0.44
C ARG A 68 2.32 20.16 -0.84
N HIS A 69 2.88 19.36 0.07
CA HIS A 69 4.08 18.58 -0.22
C HIS A 69 3.86 17.63 -1.40
N VAL A 70 2.76 16.86 -1.42
CA VAL A 70 2.45 15.94 -2.52
C VAL A 70 2.26 16.69 -3.84
N LEU A 71 1.66 17.88 -3.82
CA LEU A 71 1.46 18.68 -5.03
C LEU A 71 2.76 19.31 -5.57
N GLN A 72 3.70 19.70 -4.70
CA GLN A 72 4.88 20.47 -5.08
C GLN A 72 6.14 19.63 -5.25
N THR A 73 6.30 18.58 -4.44
CA THR A 73 7.52 17.76 -4.41
C THR A 73 7.39 16.53 -5.30
N HIS A 74 6.19 15.97 -5.42
CA HIS A 74 5.93 14.77 -6.22
C HIS A 74 5.41 15.12 -7.62
N THR A 75 6.19 15.91 -8.36
CA THR A 75 5.83 16.34 -9.73
C THR A 75 5.80 15.18 -10.73
N GLU A 76 6.54 14.11 -10.44
CA GLU A 76 6.58 12.85 -11.18
C GLU A 76 5.26 12.08 -11.12
N LEU A 77 4.41 12.34 -10.12
CA LEU A 77 3.11 11.69 -9.99
C LEU A 77 2.05 12.40 -10.84
N SER A 78 1.20 11.60 -11.50
CA SER A 78 -0.01 12.12 -12.16
C SER A 78 -1.00 12.68 -11.13
N ALA A 79 -1.97 13.47 -11.58
CA ALA A 79 -3.03 13.98 -10.69
C ALA A 79 -3.81 12.85 -10.00
N GLU A 80 -4.03 11.74 -10.70
CA GLU A 80 -4.70 10.54 -10.19
C GLU A 80 -3.85 9.86 -9.10
N MET A 81 -2.56 9.64 -9.37
CA MET A 81 -1.63 9.05 -8.40
C MET A 81 -1.49 9.92 -7.16
N ARG A 82 -1.48 11.25 -7.29
CA ARG A 82 -1.49 12.17 -6.14
C ARG A 82 -2.77 12.01 -5.32
N ALA A 83 -3.93 11.87 -5.96
CA ALA A 83 -5.19 11.62 -5.26
C ALA A 83 -5.19 10.28 -4.51
N GLU A 84 -4.61 9.23 -5.11
CA GLU A 84 -4.42 7.92 -4.48
C GLU A 84 -3.48 7.98 -3.28
N VAL A 85 -2.33 8.65 -3.40
CA VAL A 85 -1.38 8.89 -2.29
C VAL A 85 -2.07 9.61 -1.13
N MET A 86 -2.89 10.62 -1.44
CA MET A 86 -3.66 11.34 -0.43
C MET A 86 -4.77 10.49 0.21
N SER A 87 -5.42 9.63 -0.57
CA SER A 87 -6.39 8.65 -0.07
C SER A 87 -5.72 7.64 0.86
N LEU A 88 -4.56 7.12 0.47
CA LEU A 88 -3.74 6.20 1.25
C LEU A 88 -3.31 6.84 2.57
N ALA A 89 -2.84 8.09 2.57
CA ALA A 89 -2.50 8.82 3.79
C ALA A 89 -3.70 8.92 4.76
N ARG A 90 -4.91 9.19 4.24
CA ARG A 90 -6.14 9.24 5.06
C ARG A 90 -6.48 7.88 5.64
N THR A 91 -6.34 6.82 4.86
CA THR A 91 -6.57 5.43 5.29
C THR A 91 -5.60 5.02 6.39
N LEU A 92 -4.29 5.25 6.21
CA LEU A 92 -3.29 4.96 7.22
C LEU A 92 -3.57 5.74 8.52
N LYS A 93 -3.96 7.01 8.40
CA LYS A 93 -4.31 7.81 9.58
C LYS A 93 -5.59 7.32 10.26
N ALA A 94 -6.59 6.88 9.51
CA ALA A 94 -7.82 6.30 10.06
C ALA A 94 -7.52 5.05 10.89
N ILE A 95 -6.71 4.14 10.31
CA ILE A 95 -6.26 2.90 10.94
C ILE A 95 -5.50 3.21 12.24
N GLN A 96 -4.55 4.15 12.19
CA GLN A 96 -3.81 4.59 13.38
C GLN A 96 -4.76 5.10 14.48
N LEU A 97 -5.74 5.96 14.15
CA LEU A 97 -6.69 6.49 15.13
C LEU A 97 -7.58 5.39 15.75
N LEU A 98 -7.96 4.38 14.96
CA LEU A 98 -8.71 3.23 15.47
C LEU A 98 -7.84 2.36 16.39
N ALA A 99 -6.58 2.15 16.04
CA ALA A 99 -5.62 1.43 16.88
C ALA A 99 -5.37 2.14 18.22
N GLU A 100 -5.15 3.45 18.20
CA GLU A 100 -5.02 4.28 19.40
C GLU A 100 -6.28 4.20 20.28
N LEU A 101 -7.47 4.26 19.67
CA LEU A 101 -8.74 4.13 20.39
C LEU A 101 -8.89 2.74 21.02
N ARG A 102 -8.53 1.67 20.32
CA ARG A 102 -8.61 0.32 20.87
C ARG A 102 -7.61 0.12 22.01
N ALA A 103 -6.38 0.61 21.84
CA ALA A 103 -5.34 0.55 22.87
C ALA A 103 -5.76 1.27 24.16
N SER A 104 -6.58 2.33 24.05
CA SER A 104 -7.13 3.06 25.20
C SER A 104 -8.23 2.32 25.98
N MET A 105 -8.53 1.06 25.66
CA MET A 105 -9.62 0.26 26.25
C MET A 105 -10.96 1.02 26.23
N SER A 106 -11.36 1.47 25.04
CA SER A 106 -12.53 2.33 24.89
C SER A 106 -13.82 1.71 25.44
N ASN A 107 -14.61 2.51 26.14
CA ASN A 107 -15.96 2.16 26.59
C ASN A 107 -16.98 3.13 25.95
N PRO A 108 -17.98 2.67 25.17
CA PRO A 108 -18.29 1.28 24.79
C PRO A 108 -17.22 0.61 23.91
N PRO A 109 -17.16 -0.74 23.89
CA PRO A 109 -16.19 -1.48 23.08
C PRO A 109 -16.36 -1.15 21.59
N MET A 110 -15.23 -1.10 20.89
CA MET A 110 -15.22 -0.92 19.44
C MET A 110 -15.81 -2.15 18.74
N VAL A 111 -16.52 -1.92 17.64
CA VAL A 111 -17.12 -2.98 16.81
C VAL A 111 -16.29 -3.24 15.56
N SER A 112 -15.67 -2.20 15.02
CA SER A 112 -14.78 -2.30 13.87
C SER A 112 -13.45 -2.94 14.24
N ASN A 113 -12.88 -3.64 13.27
CA ASN A 113 -11.59 -4.34 13.34
C ASN A 113 -10.66 -3.92 12.19
N PHE A 114 -10.88 -2.74 11.60
CA PHE A 114 -10.14 -2.28 10.42
C PHE A 114 -8.62 -2.16 10.65
N ASP A 115 -8.22 -1.87 11.87
CA ASP A 115 -6.82 -1.75 12.31
C ASP A 115 -6.23 -3.05 12.89
N GLN A 116 -7.04 -4.11 12.94
CA GLN A 116 -6.63 -5.48 13.27
C GLN A 116 -6.40 -6.35 12.04
N GLN A 117 -6.73 -5.86 10.85
CA GLN A 117 -6.33 -6.53 9.63
C GLN A 117 -4.82 -6.45 9.58
N ASP A 118 -4.15 -7.60 9.62
CA ASP A 118 -2.73 -7.71 9.30
C ASP A 118 -2.56 -7.09 7.92
N THR A 119 -2.20 -5.80 7.88
CA THR A 119 -1.56 -5.25 6.72
C THR A 119 -0.21 -5.95 6.68
N LYS A 120 -0.18 -7.14 6.08
CA LYS A 120 0.89 -7.50 5.15
C LYS A 120 0.90 -6.45 4.04
N LEU A 121 1.27 -5.23 4.39
CA LEU A 121 2.18 -4.49 3.58
C LEU A 121 3.49 -5.26 3.79
N ASP A 122 3.66 -6.32 3.00
CA ASP A 122 4.93 -7.00 2.85
C ASP A 122 5.90 -5.94 2.30
N VAL A 123 6.47 -5.18 3.22
CA VAL A 123 7.73 -4.48 3.05
C VAL A 123 8.68 -5.57 2.59
N MET A 124 9.17 -5.44 1.35
CA MET A 124 10.21 -6.28 0.78
C MET A 124 11.53 -6.08 1.53
N ALA A 125 11.58 -6.52 2.79
CA ALA A 125 12.80 -6.77 3.53
C ALA A 125 12.89 -8.28 3.66
N GLY A 126 13.70 -8.88 2.78
CA GLY A 126 13.93 -10.31 2.81
C GLY A 126 14.45 -10.77 4.16
N GLN A 127 13.84 -11.83 4.68
CA GLN A 127 14.51 -13.01 5.22
C GLN A 127 13.44 -14.06 5.48
N ALA A 128 13.69 -15.26 4.93
CA ALA A 128 12.88 -16.44 5.16
C ALA A 128 12.93 -16.85 6.63
N GLU A 129 11.81 -17.35 7.15
CA GLU A 129 11.79 -18.66 7.81
C GLU A 129 10.35 -19.18 7.94
N GLU A 130 10.18 -20.43 7.52
CA GLU A 130 9.00 -21.26 7.70
C GLU A 130 8.66 -21.43 9.18
N GLN A 131 7.41 -21.16 9.57
CA GLN A 131 6.73 -22.01 10.55
C GLN A 131 5.25 -22.22 10.16
N ALA A 132 4.85 -23.47 10.27
CA ALA A 132 3.62 -24.03 9.78
C ALA A 132 2.44 -23.91 10.78
N GLY A 133 1.28 -23.50 10.23
CA GLY A 133 -0.06 -23.95 10.62
C GLY A 133 -0.83 -23.14 11.68
N PRO A 134 -2.17 -23.33 11.82
CA PRO A 134 -3.15 -23.74 10.81
C PRO A 134 -4.41 -22.84 10.77
N SER A 135 -5.19 -23.01 9.69
CA SER A 135 -6.61 -22.63 9.54
C SER A 135 -6.98 -21.15 9.60
N SER A 136 -7.28 -20.58 8.43
CA SER A 136 -8.36 -19.60 8.34
C SER A 136 -9.18 -19.86 7.09
N GLN A 137 -10.48 -20.00 7.32
CA GLN A 137 -11.49 -20.39 6.35
C GLN A 137 -11.46 -19.39 5.20
N GLN A 138 -11.04 -19.84 4.01
CA GLN A 138 -11.27 -19.11 2.78
C GLN A 138 -12.78 -19.03 2.57
N GLU A 139 -13.37 -17.89 2.94
CA GLU A 139 -14.68 -17.50 2.46
C GLU A 139 -14.59 -17.41 0.93
N THR A 140 -14.96 -18.51 0.26
CA THR A 140 -15.14 -18.55 -1.18
C THR A 140 -16.29 -17.60 -1.53
N CYS A 141 -15.93 -16.50 -2.18
CA CYS A 141 -16.89 -15.51 -2.68
C CYS A 141 -17.88 -16.20 -3.65
N CYS A 142 -19.18 -16.19 -3.31
CA CYS A 142 -20.26 -16.91 -4.03
C CYS A 142 -20.63 -16.36 -5.42
N SER A 143 -19.75 -15.61 -6.09
CA SER A 143 -19.95 -15.21 -7.48
C SER A 143 -18.96 -15.94 -8.37
N VAL A 144 -19.46 -16.80 -9.26
CA VAL A 144 -18.65 -17.52 -10.26
C VAL A 144 -17.74 -16.59 -11.06
N GLN A 145 -18.19 -15.35 -11.32
CA GLN A 145 -17.40 -14.32 -12.01
C GLN A 145 -16.21 -13.83 -11.17
N CYS A 146 -16.35 -13.78 -9.84
CA CYS A 146 -15.27 -13.37 -8.94
C CYS A 146 -14.16 -14.42 -8.90
N MET A 147 -14.53 -15.71 -8.87
CA MET A 147 -13.57 -16.81 -8.87
C MET A 147 -12.75 -16.88 -10.16
N ASP A 148 -13.36 -16.60 -11.31
CA ASP A 148 -12.65 -16.58 -12.60
C ASP A 148 -11.70 -15.40 -12.73
N ILE A 149 -12.11 -14.22 -12.24
CA ILE A 149 -11.25 -13.04 -12.17
C ILE A 149 -10.05 -13.28 -11.24
N LEU A 150 -10.28 -13.85 -10.05
CA LEU A 150 -9.20 -14.19 -9.11
C LEU A 150 -8.23 -15.22 -9.68
N LYS A 151 -8.73 -16.23 -10.39
CA LYS A 151 -7.87 -17.19 -11.12
C LYS A 151 -7.07 -16.50 -12.22
N GLY A 152 -7.67 -15.55 -12.94
CA GLY A 152 -6.99 -14.73 -13.94
C GLY A 152 -5.84 -13.93 -13.32
N TYR A 153 -6.09 -13.21 -12.23
CA TYR A 153 -5.06 -12.47 -11.51
C TYR A 153 -3.96 -13.39 -10.97
N LYS A 154 -4.31 -14.56 -10.43
CA LYS A 154 -3.32 -15.52 -9.94
C LYS A 154 -2.40 -16.00 -11.06
N LYS A 155 -2.95 -16.37 -12.21
CA LYS A 155 -2.15 -16.77 -13.39
C LYS A 155 -1.25 -15.65 -13.88
N GLU A 156 -1.74 -14.41 -13.89
CA GLU A 156 -0.93 -13.27 -14.32
C GLU A 156 0.18 -12.96 -13.31
N MET A 157 -0.10 -13.09 -12.00
CA MET A 157 0.93 -13.01 -10.96
C MET A 157 2.01 -14.07 -11.15
N ASP A 158 1.63 -15.34 -11.35
CA ASP A 158 2.58 -16.44 -11.58
C ASP A 158 3.44 -16.17 -12.83
N ARG A 159 2.82 -15.66 -13.91
CA ARG A 159 3.53 -15.28 -15.14
C ARG A 159 4.52 -14.14 -14.92
N LEU A 160 4.14 -13.12 -14.16
CA LEU A 160 5.01 -11.98 -13.86
C LEU A 160 6.18 -12.38 -12.96
N VAL A 161 5.95 -13.27 -12.00
CA VAL A 161 7.02 -13.85 -11.16
C VAL A 161 8.00 -14.62 -12.03
N GLN A 162 7.52 -15.46 -12.94
CA GLN A 162 8.37 -16.21 -13.86
C GLN A 162 9.19 -15.27 -14.76
N SER A 163 8.54 -14.25 -15.34
CA SER A 163 9.22 -13.26 -16.20
C SER A 163 10.26 -12.46 -15.42
N LYS A 164 10.00 -12.13 -14.16
CA LYS A 164 10.96 -11.46 -13.27
C LYS A 164 12.20 -12.32 -13.07
N MET A 165 12.02 -13.60 -12.74
CA MET A 165 13.14 -14.53 -12.56
C MET A 165 14.00 -14.64 -13.82
N GLU A 166 13.38 -14.77 -14.99
CA GLU A 166 14.10 -14.82 -16.27
C GLU A 166 14.89 -13.54 -16.57
N LEU A 167 14.36 -12.37 -16.20
CA LEU A 167 15.07 -11.10 -16.35
C LEU A 167 16.24 -10.97 -15.36
N GLU A 168 16.09 -11.46 -14.14
CA GLU A 168 17.17 -11.50 -13.15
C GLU A 168 18.33 -12.39 -13.61
N ASP A 169 18.04 -13.57 -14.18
CA ASP A 169 19.05 -14.46 -14.75
C ASP A 169 19.79 -13.81 -15.93
N ARG A 170 19.07 -13.18 -16.86
CA ARG A 170 19.68 -12.46 -17.99
C ARG A 170 20.56 -11.28 -17.53
N LEU A 171 20.14 -10.57 -16.48
CA LEU A 171 20.95 -9.50 -15.90
C LEU A 171 22.25 -10.06 -15.32
N ALA A 172 22.21 -11.21 -14.64
CA ALA A 172 23.40 -11.87 -14.12
C ALA A 172 24.36 -12.29 -15.25
N GLU A 173 23.85 -12.87 -16.34
CA GLU A 173 24.65 -13.24 -17.52
C GLU A 173 25.32 -12.04 -18.19
N LEU A 174 24.60 -10.94 -18.36
CA LEU A 174 25.14 -9.70 -18.93
C LEU A 174 26.20 -9.08 -18.01
N GLN A 175 25.97 -9.08 -16.69
CA GLN A 175 26.95 -8.61 -15.71
C GLN A 175 28.23 -9.46 -15.75
N HIS A 176 28.10 -10.78 -15.86
CA HIS A 176 29.23 -11.69 -16.01
C HIS A 176 30.02 -11.40 -17.30
N SER A 177 29.32 -11.26 -18.42
CA SER A 177 29.92 -10.95 -19.73
C SER A 177 30.65 -9.60 -19.73
N LEU A 178 30.05 -8.58 -19.11
CA LEU A 178 30.69 -7.27 -18.94
C LEU A 178 31.94 -7.36 -18.06
N SER A 179 31.95 -8.18 -17.01
CA SER A 179 33.13 -8.42 -16.18
C SER A 179 34.28 -9.07 -16.96
N ILE A 180 33.98 -10.00 -17.86
CA ILE A 180 34.97 -10.62 -18.74
C ILE A 180 35.52 -9.57 -19.73
N LEU A 181 34.65 -8.83 -20.42
CA LEU A 181 35.06 -7.81 -21.38
C LEU A 181 35.92 -6.72 -20.72
N LYS A 182 35.56 -6.27 -19.51
CA LYS A 182 36.38 -5.31 -18.74
C LYS A 182 37.78 -5.85 -18.47
N ARG A 183 37.91 -7.14 -18.12
CA ARG A 183 39.22 -7.79 -17.91
C ARG A 183 40.02 -7.88 -19.20
N LEU A 184 39.40 -8.25 -20.33
CA LEU A 184 40.06 -8.31 -21.63
C LEU A 184 40.53 -6.93 -22.10
N VAL A 185 39.70 -5.90 -21.98
CA VAL A 185 40.06 -4.51 -22.29
C VAL A 185 41.22 -4.03 -21.42
N ALA A 186 41.22 -4.34 -20.12
CA ALA A 186 42.33 -4.00 -19.24
C ALA A 186 43.64 -4.70 -19.64
N SER A 187 43.58 -5.97 -20.06
CA SER A 187 44.73 -6.71 -20.57
C SER A 187 45.29 -6.13 -21.86
N LEU A 188 44.43 -5.86 -22.85
CA LEU A 188 44.81 -5.24 -24.13
C LEU A 188 45.41 -3.84 -23.92
N LYS A 189 44.86 -3.04 -23.00
CA LYS A 189 45.42 -1.73 -22.65
C LYS A 189 46.85 -1.84 -22.10
N ARG A 190 47.15 -2.86 -21.29
CA ARG A 190 48.51 -3.10 -20.77
C ARG A 190 49.50 -3.46 -21.89
N GLN A 191 49.09 -4.36 -22.79
CA GLN A 191 49.92 -4.76 -23.94
C GLN A 191 50.22 -3.57 -24.88
N LEU A 192 49.24 -2.68 -25.10
CA LEU A 192 49.43 -1.47 -25.90
C LEU A 192 50.33 -0.43 -25.20
N SER A 193 50.29 -0.31 -23.88
CA SER A 193 51.21 0.57 -23.14
C SER A 193 52.65 0.06 -23.10
N GLU A 194 52.86 -1.25 -23.11
CA GLU A 194 54.20 -1.87 -23.11
C GLU A 194 54.83 -1.85 -24.51
N GLY A 195 54.02 -1.90 -25.58
CA GLY A 195 54.50 -1.82 -26.97
C GLY A 195 54.83 -0.41 -27.49
N SER A 196 54.55 0.65 -26.73
CA SER A 196 54.83 2.05 -27.14
C SER A 196 56.17 2.59 -26.62
N HIS A 197 56.96 1.76 -25.93
CA HIS A 197 58.29 2.10 -25.38
C HIS A 197 59.45 1.32 -26.03
N ALA A 198 59.22 0.62 -27.14
CA ALA A 198 60.23 -0.01 -27.99
C ALA A 198 60.29 0.69 -29.35
#